data_AF-A0A7V8NS86-F1
#
_entry.id   AF-A0A7V8NS86-F1
#
_cell.length_a   1.000
_cell.length_b   1.000
_cell.length_c   1.000
_cell.angle_alpha   90.00
_cell.angle_beta   90.00
_cell.angle_gamma   90.00
#
_symmetry.space_group_name_H-M   'P 1'
#
loop_
_entity.id
_entity.type
_entity.pdbx_description
1 polymer ?
#
loop_
_entity_poly.entity_id
_entity_poly.type
_entity_poly.pdbx_seq_one_letter_code
_entity_poly.pdbx_strand_id
1 'polypeptide(L)'
;MAVSGDAVNYARALTLMEEWRTAPSLAMAANRGPLSERVVRLLGLDGAAGRFRVAGMAVAVTCLAGAMLAGNAFLGVAEAALGSKASANREQAVSGLAVVEVQASGSVIVVRPGDARTAAKHFASPEQAGKDKEKKQDDDQAGRKESYLEGMEAAGFKNLTADELIAMKMQGVTPAYVKEIHDLGMKPTVDELIGMRVQGITPEYIRDMRSLAPKLGTDELIGMKVQGITPQYANDMRGLGLAFDPENLIGMKVQGITPEYVKAMQALGFKPDTEELIGLKVQGITPDYVKAMVATGLKPDVDNLIGMKVQGITPEYVKSMQDAGFKNVDVDELIGAKVQGITPEFIEKARKHGFQNLTLDKLTALKQAGVL
;
A
#
# COMPACT_ATOMS: atom_id res chain seq x y z
N MET A 1 -46.03 21.78 -38.22
CA MET A 1 -46.49 20.59 -37.47
C MET A 1 -46.02 20.73 -36.04
N ALA A 2 -46.95 20.65 -35.09
CA ALA A 2 -46.78 21.04 -33.69
C ALA A 2 -45.96 20.01 -32.89
N VAL A 3 -44.89 20.46 -32.24
CA VAL A 3 -44.22 19.74 -31.13
C VAL A 3 -44.64 20.45 -29.84
N SER A 4 -45.94 20.40 -29.54
CA SER A 4 -46.41 20.62 -28.19
C SER A 4 -46.65 19.24 -27.60
N GLY A 5 -45.76 18.81 -26.70
CA GLY A 5 -45.95 17.60 -25.93
C GLY A 5 -47.33 17.60 -25.29
N ASP A 6 -47.95 16.42 -25.30
CA ASP A 6 -49.32 16.18 -24.85
C ASP A 6 -49.61 16.89 -23.51
N ALA A 7 -50.52 17.87 -23.53
CA ALA A 7 -50.87 18.69 -22.38
C ALA A 7 -51.39 17.84 -21.21
N VAL A 8 -51.94 16.65 -21.51
CA VAL A 8 -52.39 15.68 -20.51
C VAL A 8 -51.22 15.07 -19.75
N ASN A 9 -50.09 14.82 -20.43
CA ASN A 9 -48.88 14.30 -19.79
C ASN A 9 -48.19 15.39 -18.95
N TYR A 10 -48.23 16.65 -19.39
CA TYR A 10 -47.72 17.76 -18.59
C TYR A 10 -48.57 18.00 -17.33
N ALA A 11 -49.90 17.91 -17.46
CA ALA A 11 -50.82 18.01 -16.32
C ALA A 11 -50.62 16.87 -15.31
N ARG A 12 -50.40 15.62 -15.80
CA ARG A 12 -50.07 14.46 -14.94
C ARG A 12 -48.72 14.60 -14.25
N ALA A 13 -47.71 15.12 -14.95
CA ALA A 13 -46.40 15.39 -14.37
C ALA A 13 -46.47 16.45 -13.27
N LEU A 14 -47.25 17.52 -13.48
CA LEU A 14 -47.48 18.55 -12.46
C LEU A 14 -48.22 18.00 -11.24
N THR A 15 -49.22 17.14 -11.43
CA THR A 15 -49.96 16.53 -10.30
C THR A 15 -49.07 15.59 -9.48
N LEU A 16 -48.21 14.81 -10.14
CA LEU A 16 -47.18 13.99 -9.46
C LEU A 16 -46.17 14.85 -8.69
N MET A 17 -45.77 16.00 -9.22
CA MET A 17 -44.87 16.92 -8.51
C MET A 17 -45.53 17.61 -7.31
N GLU A 18 -46.85 17.85 -7.36
CA GLU A 18 -47.57 18.47 -6.25
C GLU A 18 -47.89 17.49 -5.10
N GLU A 19 -47.98 16.19 -5.39
CA GLU A 19 -47.94 15.12 -4.37
C GLU A 19 -46.62 15.13 -3.57
N TRP A 20 -45.50 15.53 -4.20
CA TRP A 20 -44.18 15.54 -3.54
C TRP A 20 -43.98 16.81 -2.69
N ARG A 21 -44.76 17.87 -2.95
CA ARG A 21 -44.77 19.11 -2.15
C ARG A 21 -45.63 19.03 -0.89
N THR A 22 -46.64 18.15 -0.88
CA THR A 22 -47.54 17.96 0.28
C THR A 22 -47.01 16.95 1.29
N ALA A 23 -45.91 16.25 0.99
CA ALA A 23 -45.17 15.50 1.99
C ALA A 23 -44.40 16.45 2.93
N PRO A 24 -44.64 16.43 4.26
CA PRO A 24 -43.95 17.32 5.18
C PRO A 24 -42.44 17.08 5.10
N SER A 25 -41.68 18.13 4.76
CA SER A 25 -40.23 18.16 4.56
C SER A 25 -39.39 17.80 5.81
N LEU A 26 -40.05 17.39 6.90
CA LEU A 26 -39.43 17.00 8.17
C LEU A 26 -39.86 15.60 8.66
N ALA A 27 -40.52 14.77 7.84
CA ALA A 27 -40.90 13.41 8.24
C ALA A 27 -39.90 12.30 7.85
N MET A 28 -38.81 12.62 7.14
CA MET A 28 -37.73 11.66 6.82
C MET A 28 -36.62 11.59 7.89
N ALA A 29 -36.87 12.15 9.08
CA ALA A 29 -35.98 12.06 10.25
C ALA A 29 -36.57 11.20 11.39
N ALA A 30 -37.71 10.52 11.17
CA ALA A 30 -38.37 9.73 12.22
C ALA A 30 -37.75 8.32 12.42
N ASN A 31 -36.98 7.81 11.45
CA ASN A 31 -36.23 6.55 11.63
C ASN A 31 -34.73 6.87 11.62
N ARG A 32 -34.14 6.91 12.82
CA ARG A 32 -32.72 7.23 13.13
C ARG A 32 -31.72 6.19 12.61
N GLY A 33 -31.75 5.86 11.33
CA GLY A 33 -30.73 5.00 10.69
C GLY A 33 -29.55 5.82 10.16
N PRO A 34 -28.31 5.26 10.16
CA PRO A 34 -27.15 5.91 9.57
C PRO A 34 -27.34 6.15 8.07
N LEU A 35 -26.67 7.20 7.57
CA LEU A 35 -26.82 7.69 6.19
C LEU A 35 -26.43 6.62 5.13
N SER A 36 -25.52 5.72 5.49
CA SER A 36 -25.07 4.59 4.67
C SER A 36 -26.19 3.61 4.30
N GLU A 37 -27.07 3.26 5.24
CA GLU A 37 -28.19 2.33 4.96
C GLU A 37 -29.20 2.92 3.97
N ARG A 38 -29.39 4.25 4.01
CA ARG A 38 -30.27 4.94 3.06
C ARG A 38 -29.68 4.99 1.66
N VAL A 39 -28.37 5.18 1.56
CA VAL A 39 -27.64 5.17 0.28
C VAL A 39 -27.71 3.76 -0.34
N VAL A 40 -27.53 2.70 0.45
CA VAL A 40 -27.61 1.30 -0.01
C VAL A 40 -29.02 0.95 -0.52
N ARG A 41 -30.07 1.40 0.18
CA ARG A 41 -31.46 1.20 -0.24
C ARG A 41 -31.81 1.98 -1.52
N LEU A 42 -31.35 3.22 -1.67
CA LEU A 42 -31.57 4.03 -2.87
C LEU A 42 -30.83 3.49 -4.10
N LEU A 43 -29.68 2.87 -3.89
CA LEU A 43 -28.90 2.20 -4.94
C LEU A 43 -29.46 0.82 -5.30
N GLY A 44 -30.55 0.35 -4.67
CA GLY A 44 -31.16 -0.95 -4.97
C GLY A 44 -30.27 -2.16 -4.62
N LEU A 45 -29.25 -1.97 -3.79
CA LEU A 45 -28.22 -2.98 -3.51
C LEU A 45 -28.67 -4.09 -2.55
N ASP A 46 -29.86 -3.98 -1.95
CA ASP A 46 -30.44 -4.98 -1.07
C ASP A 46 -31.18 -6.14 -1.79
N GLY A 47 -30.97 -6.28 -3.10
CA GLY A 47 -31.72 -7.19 -3.94
C GLY A 47 -30.95 -8.34 -4.60
N ALA A 48 -29.71 -8.68 -4.22
CA ALA A 48 -29.05 -9.86 -4.82
C ALA A 48 -27.82 -10.43 -4.09
N ALA A 49 -27.09 -9.65 -3.29
CA ALA A 49 -25.77 -10.07 -2.80
C ALA A 49 -25.76 -10.76 -1.43
N GLY A 50 -26.86 -10.74 -0.68
CA GLY A 50 -26.92 -11.23 0.72
C GLY A 50 -27.29 -12.71 0.90
N ARG A 51 -27.90 -13.36 -0.10
CA ARG A 51 -28.40 -14.76 0.06
C ARG A 51 -27.39 -15.84 -0.29
N PHE A 52 -26.30 -15.52 -1.00
CA PHE A 52 -25.26 -16.49 -1.36
C PHE A 52 -24.06 -16.53 -0.39
N ARG A 53 -23.79 -15.47 0.38
CA ARG A 53 -22.64 -15.45 1.29
C ARG A 53 -22.88 -16.08 2.66
N VAL A 54 -24.14 -16.14 3.13
CA VAL A 54 -24.47 -16.79 4.42
C VAL A 54 -24.60 -18.32 4.28
N ALA A 55 -25.02 -18.82 3.11
CA ALA A 55 -25.05 -20.26 2.85
C ALA A 55 -23.65 -20.88 2.69
N GLY A 56 -22.68 -20.13 2.15
CA GLY A 56 -21.30 -20.59 1.97
C GLY A 56 -20.49 -20.71 3.26
N MET A 57 -20.67 -19.80 4.23
CA MET A 57 -19.94 -19.86 5.51
C MET A 57 -20.41 -21.00 6.41
N ALA A 58 -21.70 -21.38 6.36
CA ALA A 58 -22.23 -22.48 7.15
C ALA A 58 -21.69 -23.86 6.69
N VAL A 59 -21.45 -24.04 5.38
CA VAL A 59 -20.90 -25.28 4.81
C VAL A 59 -19.38 -25.39 5.05
N ALA A 60 -18.65 -24.27 5.01
CA ALA A 60 -17.21 -24.25 5.27
C ALA A 60 -16.88 -24.53 6.76
N VAL A 61 -17.65 -23.99 7.70
CA VAL A 61 -17.45 -24.23 9.14
C VAL A 61 -17.81 -25.66 9.53
N THR A 62 -18.83 -26.26 8.90
CA THR A 62 -19.19 -27.67 9.14
C THR A 62 -18.20 -28.65 8.50
N CYS A 63 -17.62 -28.34 7.33
CA CYS A 63 -16.53 -29.15 6.75
C CYS A 63 -15.23 -29.08 7.57
N LEU A 64 -14.86 -27.92 8.11
CA LEU A 64 -13.68 -27.77 8.97
C LEU A 64 -13.85 -28.49 10.32
N ALA A 65 -15.06 -28.47 10.90
CA ALA A 65 -15.36 -29.24 12.12
C ALA A 65 -15.36 -30.76 11.87
N GLY A 66 -15.85 -31.21 10.71
CA GLY A 66 -15.80 -32.63 10.30
C GLY A 66 -14.38 -33.14 10.06
N ALA A 67 -13.50 -32.33 9.48
CA ALA A 67 -12.10 -32.67 9.24
C ALA A 67 -11.28 -32.76 10.55
N MET A 68 -11.55 -31.90 11.54
CA MET A 68 -10.92 -31.99 12.86
C MET A 68 -11.39 -33.22 13.68
N LEU A 69 -12.67 -33.61 13.56
CA LEU A 69 -13.18 -34.82 14.21
C LEU A 69 -12.65 -36.12 13.58
N ALA A 70 -12.42 -36.14 12.26
CA ALA A 70 -11.80 -37.27 11.58
C ALA A 70 -10.29 -37.40 11.86
N GLY A 71 -9.58 -36.28 12.07
CA GLY A 71 -8.17 -36.28 12.45
C GLY A 71 -7.91 -36.89 13.84
N ASN A 72 -8.80 -36.64 14.81
CA ASN A 72 -8.67 -37.21 16.16
C ASN A 72 -8.98 -38.72 16.21
N ALA A 73 -9.81 -39.23 15.29
CA ALA A 73 -10.06 -40.68 15.21
C ALA A 73 -8.86 -41.45 14.62
N PHE A 74 -8.01 -40.80 13.83
CA PHE A 74 -6.82 -41.44 13.22
C PHE A 74 -5.61 -41.47 14.17
N LEU A 75 -5.50 -40.52 15.09
CA LEU A 75 -4.47 -40.52 16.15
C LEU A 75 -4.86 -41.39 17.36
N GLY A 76 -6.15 -41.60 17.62
CA GLY A 76 -6.64 -42.48 18.69
C GLY A 76 -6.44 -43.99 18.46
N VAL A 77 -6.06 -44.42 17.25
CA VAL A 77 -5.74 -45.83 16.94
C VAL A 77 -4.23 -46.11 17.05
N ALA A 78 -3.39 -45.07 17.07
CA ALA A 78 -1.94 -45.23 17.26
C ALA A 78 -1.53 -45.36 18.74
N GLU A 79 -2.41 -44.97 19.68
CA GLU A 79 -2.13 -44.98 21.12
C GLU A 79 -2.90 -46.06 21.88
N ALA A 80 -3.33 -47.13 21.18
CA ALA A 80 -3.83 -48.37 21.79
C ALA A 80 -2.79 -49.50 21.80
N ALA A 81 -1.54 -49.23 21.34
CA ALA A 81 -0.48 -50.22 21.28
C ALA A 81 0.63 -50.07 22.34
N LEU A 82 0.64 -49.03 23.17
CA LEU A 82 1.61 -48.91 24.26
C LEU A 82 0.97 -48.40 25.56
N GLY A 83 0.60 -49.36 26.42
CA GLY A 83 1.09 -49.37 27.80
C GLY A 83 0.52 -48.37 28.80
N SER A 84 -0.64 -48.71 29.34
CA SER A 84 -0.95 -48.80 30.79
C SER A 84 0.06 -48.21 31.79
N LYS A 85 -0.36 -47.23 32.61
CA LYS A 85 -0.63 -47.39 34.06
C LYS A 85 -0.85 -46.04 34.80
N ALA A 86 -1.99 -46.00 35.50
CA ALA A 86 -2.22 -45.44 36.85
C ALA A 86 -2.58 -43.94 37.09
N SER A 87 -3.76 -43.80 37.72
CA SER A 87 -4.28 -42.82 38.70
C SER A 87 -4.35 -41.33 38.33
N ALA A 88 -5.53 -40.70 38.22
CA ALA A 88 -6.55 -40.42 39.25
C ALA A 88 -6.03 -39.57 40.44
N ASN A 89 -6.33 -38.26 40.47
CA ASN A 89 -7.38 -37.65 41.31
C ASN A 89 -7.30 -36.10 41.33
N ARG A 90 -8.46 -35.45 41.51
CA ARG A 90 -8.73 -34.18 42.26
C ARG A 90 -8.73 -32.82 41.49
N GLU A 91 -9.92 -32.28 41.15
CA GLU A 91 -10.73 -31.20 41.84
C GLU A 91 -10.08 -29.80 41.80
N GLN A 92 -10.63 -28.80 41.07
CA GLN A 92 -11.78 -27.90 41.32
C GLN A 92 -11.41 -26.53 41.94
N ALA A 93 -12.09 -25.49 41.42
CA ALA A 93 -12.48 -24.20 42.06
C ALA A 93 -11.41 -23.07 42.06
N VAL A 94 -11.68 -21.75 41.93
CA VAL A 94 -12.89 -20.89 41.90
C VAL A 94 -12.56 -19.57 41.14
N SER A 95 -13.61 -18.95 40.58
CA SER A 95 -13.75 -17.56 40.09
C SER A 95 -13.28 -16.42 41.01
N GLY A 96 -13.00 -15.25 40.41
CA GLY A 96 -12.95 -13.96 41.08
C GLY A 96 -12.91 -12.78 40.10
N LEU A 97 -14.08 -12.17 39.84
CA LEU A 97 -14.29 -10.89 39.17
C LEU A 97 -13.88 -9.72 40.08
N ALA A 98 -13.25 -8.67 39.54
CA ALA A 98 -13.38 -7.32 40.07
C ALA A 98 -13.18 -6.27 38.95
N VAL A 99 -14.25 -5.54 38.66
CA VAL A 99 -14.35 -4.35 37.83
C VAL A 99 -13.89 -3.15 38.66
N VAL A 100 -13.09 -2.25 38.08
CA VAL A 100 -12.85 -0.91 38.62
C VAL A 100 -13.10 0.11 37.51
N GLU A 101 -14.16 0.89 37.70
CA GLU A 101 -14.49 2.11 36.96
C GLU A 101 -14.36 3.29 37.94
N VAL A 102 -13.49 4.27 37.65
CA VAL A 102 -13.50 5.60 38.31
C VAL A 102 -13.07 6.68 37.31
N GLN A 103 -14.08 7.42 36.85
CA GLN A 103 -14.21 8.88 36.73
C GLN A 103 -13.06 9.77 36.24
N ALA A 104 -13.40 10.49 35.17
CA ALA A 104 -12.76 11.68 34.62
C ALA A 104 -12.88 12.91 35.53
N SER A 105 -11.86 13.78 35.51
CA SER A 105 -11.93 15.17 35.96
C SER A 105 -11.42 16.09 34.87
N GLY A 106 -12.25 17.06 34.50
CA GLY A 106 -11.96 18.07 33.48
C GLY A 106 -11.25 19.30 34.04
N SER A 107 -10.54 20.00 33.17
CA SER A 107 -10.18 21.41 33.37
C SER A 107 -10.41 22.16 32.06
N VAL A 108 -11.38 23.08 32.10
CA VAL A 108 -11.74 24.01 31.04
C VAL A 108 -11.06 25.33 31.35
N ILE A 109 -10.28 25.86 30.42
CA ILE A 109 -9.71 27.20 30.48
C ILE A 109 -10.56 28.10 29.59
N VAL A 110 -11.18 29.11 30.22
CA VAL A 110 -11.97 30.17 29.59
C VAL A 110 -11.10 31.41 29.43
N VAL A 111 -10.99 31.96 28.23
CA VAL A 111 -10.64 33.37 28.00
C VAL A 111 -11.58 33.96 26.96
N ARG A 112 -12.24 35.05 27.33
CA ARG A 112 -13.19 35.85 26.54
C ARG A 112 -12.49 37.05 25.86
N PRO A 113 -13.14 37.67 24.86
CA PRO A 113 -12.47 38.42 23.79
C PRO A 113 -12.32 39.92 24.09
N GLY A 114 -11.40 40.57 23.36
CA GLY A 114 -11.24 42.02 23.34
C GLY A 114 -11.09 42.53 21.90
N ASP A 115 -12.02 43.39 21.51
CA ASP A 115 -12.07 44.13 20.24
C ASP A 115 -10.93 45.15 20.08
N ALA A 116 -10.51 45.38 18.82
CA ALA A 116 -10.21 46.71 18.30
C ALA A 116 -10.13 46.71 16.77
N ARG A 117 -11.09 47.39 16.13
CA ARG A 117 -11.07 47.84 14.73
C ARG A 117 -10.28 49.15 14.63
N THR A 118 -9.55 49.36 13.53
CA THR A 118 -9.78 50.42 12.49
C THR A 118 -8.49 50.84 11.78
N ALA A 119 -8.56 50.90 10.45
CA ALA A 119 -8.28 52.09 9.61
C ALA A 119 -7.63 51.71 8.26
N ALA A 120 -8.46 51.76 7.22
CA ALA A 120 -8.07 51.72 5.82
C ALA A 120 -7.78 53.13 5.29
N LYS A 121 -6.84 53.24 4.34
CA LYS A 121 -6.80 54.26 3.27
C LYS A 121 -6.26 53.57 2.00
N HIS A 122 -7.12 53.34 1.00
CA HIS A 122 -7.34 54.19 -0.18
C HIS A 122 -6.12 54.29 -1.11
N PHE A 123 -6.23 53.72 -2.31
CA PHE A 123 -6.08 54.47 -3.57
C PHE A 123 -6.98 53.84 -4.63
N ALA A 124 -7.74 54.70 -5.30
CA ALA A 124 -8.75 54.40 -6.30
C ALA A 124 -8.17 54.49 -7.73
N SER A 125 -8.84 53.82 -8.67
CA SER A 125 -8.70 53.93 -10.13
C SER A 125 -8.87 55.36 -10.66
N PRO A 126 -8.65 55.55 -11.98
CA PRO A 126 -9.81 55.91 -12.78
C PRO A 126 -10.00 55.07 -14.04
N GLU A 127 -11.21 55.25 -14.56
CA GLU A 127 -11.98 54.49 -15.51
C GLU A 127 -11.78 54.93 -16.97
N GLN A 128 -12.14 54.02 -17.89
CA GLN A 128 -12.66 54.22 -19.26
C GLN A 128 -11.76 54.80 -20.37
N ALA A 129 -11.55 54.00 -21.42
CA ALA A 129 -12.24 54.16 -22.71
C ALA A 129 -11.67 53.20 -23.77
N GLY A 130 -12.54 52.49 -24.50
CA GLY A 130 -12.15 51.67 -25.65
C GLY A 130 -13.13 50.53 -25.95
N LYS A 131 -14.38 50.87 -26.28
CA LYS A 131 -15.25 50.01 -27.08
C LYS A 131 -14.59 49.76 -28.45
N ASP A 132 -14.99 48.66 -29.07
CA ASP A 132 -14.65 48.21 -30.43
C ASP A 132 -13.43 47.30 -30.54
N LYS A 133 -13.61 46.00 -30.21
CA LYS A 133 -13.10 44.85 -31.01
C LYS A 133 -13.95 43.58 -30.78
N GLU A 134 -15.27 43.68 -30.89
CA GLU A 134 -16.10 42.50 -31.22
C GLU A 134 -16.14 42.36 -32.75
N LYS A 135 -15.27 41.48 -33.27
CA LYS A 135 -15.26 40.80 -34.59
C LYS A 135 -13.82 40.65 -35.08
N LYS A 136 -13.13 39.64 -34.55
CA LYS A 136 -12.07 38.84 -35.21
C LYS A 136 -11.55 37.81 -34.22
N GLN A 137 -12.42 36.89 -33.82
CA GLN A 137 -12.03 35.75 -32.99
C GLN A 137 -12.85 34.52 -33.39
N ASP A 138 -12.92 34.27 -34.71
CA ASP A 138 -13.44 33.01 -35.26
C ASP A 138 -12.53 32.43 -36.36
N ASP A 139 -11.73 33.26 -37.05
CA ASP A 139 -10.79 32.78 -38.08
C ASP A 139 -9.49 32.15 -37.53
N ASP A 140 -9.07 32.49 -36.31
CA ASP A 140 -7.78 32.04 -35.75
C ASP A 140 -7.85 30.64 -35.10
N GLN A 141 -9.07 30.12 -34.90
CA GLN A 141 -9.28 28.73 -34.47
C GLN A 141 -9.31 27.75 -35.63
N ALA A 142 -9.71 28.17 -36.83
CA ALA A 142 -9.82 27.31 -38.02
C ALA A 142 -8.43 26.90 -38.55
N GLY A 143 -7.53 27.86 -38.78
CA GLY A 143 -6.16 27.56 -39.25
C GLY A 143 -5.30 26.74 -38.26
N ARG A 144 -5.58 26.87 -36.96
CA ARG A 144 -4.92 26.08 -35.90
C ARG A 144 -5.52 24.68 -35.72
N LYS A 145 -6.77 24.47 -36.14
CA LYS A 145 -7.42 23.15 -36.18
C LYS A 145 -6.91 22.37 -37.38
N GLU A 146 -6.84 22.99 -38.56
CA GLU A 146 -6.28 22.39 -39.78
C GLU A 146 -4.83 21.97 -39.57
N SER A 147 -3.98 22.85 -39.01
CA SER A 147 -2.57 22.52 -38.71
C SER A 147 -2.39 21.41 -37.66
N TYR A 148 -3.34 21.27 -36.72
CA TYR A 148 -3.30 20.18 -35.74
C TYR A 148 -3.75 18.86 -36.36
N LEU A 149 -4.86 18.86 -37.09
CA LEU A 149 -5.40 17.69 -37.81
C LEU A 149 -4.38 17.14 -38.80
N GLU A 150 -3.82 17.99 -39.68
CA GLU A 150 -2.78 17.61 -40.62
C GLU A 150 -1.55 17.03 -39.92
N GLY A 151 -1.14 17.64 -38.80
CA GLY A 151 -0.01 17.14 -38.00
C GLY A 151 -0.27 15.76 -37.40
N MET A 152 -1.50 15.51 -36.92
CA MET A 152 -1.89 14.20 -36.36
C MET A 152 -2.04 13.14 -37.45
N GLU A 153 -2.57 13.49 -38.62
CA GLU A 153 -2.64 12.62 -39.79
C GLU A 153 -1.26 12.24 -40.32
N ALA A 154 -0.33 13.21 -40.37
CA ALA A 154 1.07 12.99 -40.73
C ALA A 154 1.79 12.10 -39.71
N ALA A 155 1.43 12.21 -38.43
CA ALA A 155 1.90 11.31 -37.38
C ALA A 155 1.29 9.91 -37.47
N GLY A 156 0.28 9.68 -38.33
CA GLY A 156 -0.30 8.36 -38.60
C GLY A 156 -1.67 8.12 -37.97
N PHE A 157 -2.25 9.12 -37.29
CA PHE A 157 -3.58 9.03 -36.69
C PHE A 157 -4.64 9.57 -37.65
N LYS A 158 -5.10 8.73 -38.57
CA LYS A 158 -5.99 9.13 -39.68
C LYS A 158 -7.50 8.96 -39.43
N ASN A 159 -7.90 8.47 -38.26
CA ASN A 159 -9.30 8.20 -37.93
C ASN A 159 -9.64 8.63 -36.49
N LEU A 160 -9.19 9.83 -36.08
CA LEU A 160 -9.51 10.35 -34.75
C LEU A 160 -10.92 10.94 -34.73
N THR A 161 -11.70 10.60 -33.72
CA THR A 161 -12.98 11.23 -33.41
C THR A 161 -12.76 12.67 -32.94
N ALA A 162 -13.80 13.50 -33.05
CA ALA A 162 -13.76 14.87 -32.54
C ALA A 162 -13.44 14.90 -31.04
N ASP A 163 -14.00 13.96 -30.27
CA ASP A 163 -13.79 13.86 -28.83
C ASP A 163 -12.34 13.48 -28.48
N GLU A 164 -11.73 12.54 -29.21
CA GLU A 164 -10.31 12.18 -29.04
C GLU A 164 -9.40 13.36 -29.35
N LEU A 165 -9.62 14.09 -30.45
CA LEU A 165 -8.83 15.27 -30.79
C LEU A 165 -8.94 16.36 -29.72
N ILE A 166 -10.14 16.57 -29.18
CA ILE A 166 -10.36 17.51 -28.08
C ILE A 166 -9.61 17.04 -26.84
N ALA A 167 -9.73 15.76 -26.46
CA ALA A 167 -9.03 15.19 -25.31
C ALA A 167 -7.51 15.33 -25.44
N MET A 168 -6.95 14.97 -26.59
CA MET A 168 -5.52 15.10 -26.89
C MET A 168 -5.05 16.56 -26.76
N LYS A 169 -5.79 17.51 -27.36
CA LYS A 169 -5.45 18.93 -27.28
C LYS A 169 -5.57 19.49 -25.87
N MET A 170 -6.61 19.10 -25.13
CA MET A 170 -6.83 19.51 -23.73
C MET A 170 -5.72 19.01 -22.81
N GLN A 171 -5.22 17.79 -23.05
CA GLN A 171 -4.11 17.20 -22.31
C GLN A 171 -2.73 17.62 -22.86
N GLY A 172 -2.70 18.53 -23.83
CA GLY A 172 -1.49 19.10 -24.39
C GLY A 172 -0.67 18.12 -25.22
N VAL A 173 -1.28 17.08 -25.80
CA VAL A 173 -0.66 16.21 -26.80
C VAL A 173 -0.58 17.00 -28.11
N THR A 174 0.65 17.32 -28.55
CA THR A 174 0.89 18.07 -29.79
C THR A 174 1.36 17.14 -30.91
N PRO A 175 1.16 17.49 -32.19
CA PRO A 175 1.69 16.69 -33.30
C PRO A 175 3.22 16.54 -33.25
N ALA A 176 3.92 17.57 -32.77
CA ALA A 176 5.37 17.52 -32.55
C ALA A 176 5.75 16.46 -31.50
N TYR A 177 5.04 16.42 -30.36
CA TYR A 177 5.26 15.41 -29.32
C TYR A 177 5.04 13.98 -29.85
N VAL A 178 3.96 13.76 -30.60
CA VAL A 178 3.68 12.45 -31.20
C VAL A 178 4.77 12.05 -32.20
N LYS A 179 5.19 12.98 -33.06
CA LYS A 179 6.28 12.76 -34.01
C LYS A 179 7.57 12.37 -33.30
N GLU A 180 7.96 13.09 -32.26
CA GLU A 180 9.18 12.77 -31.50
C GLU A 180 9.12 11.37 -30.87
N ILE A 181 7.96 10.94 -30.38
CA ILE A 181 7.79 9.59 -29.85
C ILE A 181 7.89 8.54 -30.97
N HIS A 182 7.32 8.81 -32.14
CA HIS A 182 7.43 7.96 -33.32
C HIS A 182 8.87 7.86 -33.83
N ASP A 183 9.62 8.97 -33.79
CA ASP A 183 11.04 9.03 -34.15
C ASP A 183 11.91 8.25 -33.16
N LEU A 184 11.48 8.12 -31.90
CA LEU A 184 12.08 7.20 -30.93
C LEU A 184 11.74 5.74 -31.23
N GLY A 185 10.87 5.44 -32.20
CA GLY A 185 10.49 4.09 -32.60
C GLY A 185 9.38 3.47 -31.75
N MET A 186 8.63 4.28 -31.00
CA MET A 186 7.42 3.83 -30.30
C MET A 186 6.18 4.30 -31.05
N LYS A 187 5.12 3.51 -31.01
CA LYS A 187 3.83 3.85 -31.64
C LYS A 187 2.71 3.69 -30.60
N PRO A 188 2.68 4.56 -29.58
CA PRO A 188 1.65 4.49 -28.55
C PRO A 188 0.25 4.74 -29.11
N THR A 189 -0.74 4.16 -28.46
CA THR A 189 -2.16 4.45 -28.76
C THR A 189 -2.53 5.89 -28.35
N VAL A 190 -3.71 6.36 -28.78
CA VAL A 190 -4.24 7.68 -28.39
C VAL A 190 -4.34 7.80 -26.86
N ASP A 191 -4.90 6.77 -26.23
CA ASP A 191 -5.07 6.71 -24.77
C ASP A 191 -3.72 6.70 -24.05
N GLU A 192 -2.74 5.96 -24.58
CA GLU A 192 -1.38 5.97 -24.07
C GLU A 192 -0.74 7.36 -24.20
N LEU A 193 -0.83 8.04 -25.35
CA LEU A 193 -0.28 9.38 -25.53
C LEU A 193 -0.88 10.39 -24.54
N ILE A 194 -2.18 10.30 -24.32
CA ILE A 194 -2.88 11.09 -23.31
C ILE A 194 -2.34 10.74 -21.93
N GLY A 195 -2.26 9.45 -21.58
CA GLY A 195 -1.73 8.98 -20.31
C GLY A 195 -0.29 9.47 -20.06
N MET A 196 0.57 9.39 -21.06
CA MET A 196 1.94 9.88 -21.00
C MET A 196 2.00 11.38 -20.70
N ARG A 197 1.17 12.19 -21.38
CA ARG A 197 1.14 13.65 -21.12
C ARG A 197 0.57 13.99 -19.75
N VAL A 198 -0.49 13.31 -19.32
CA VAL A 198 -1.08 13.46 -17.99
C VAL A 198 -0.05 13.16 -16.89
N GLN A 199 0.79 12.14 -17.09
CA GLN A 199 1.87 11.78 -16.16
C GLN A 199 3.16 12.61 -16.33
N GLY A 200 3.15 13.60 -17.23
CA GLY A 200 4.32 14.46 -17.47
C GLY A 200 5.52 13.71 -18.06
N ILE A 201 5.27 12.69 -18.87
CA ILE A 201 6.31 12.00 -19.64
C ILE A 201 6.68 12.90 -20.82
N THR A 202 7.99 13.11 -20.97
CA THR A 202 8.54 13.93 -22.05
C THR A 202 9.36 13.05 -23.01
N PRO A 203 9.56 13.48 -24.26
CA PRO A 203 10.41 12.76 -25.22
C PRO A 203 11.85 12.58 -24.72
N GLU A 204 12.36 13.52 -23.92
CA GLU A 204 13.66 13.41 -23.26
C GLU A 204 13.67 12.27 -22.23
N TYR A 205 12.66 12.18 -21.37
CA TYR A 205 12.54 11.08 -20.41
C TYR A 205 12.54 9.73 -21.11
N ILE A 206 11.77 9.59 -22.19
CA ILE A 206 11.71 8.35 -22.98
C ILE A 206 13.09 8.05 -23.57
N ARG A 207 13.76 9.03 -24.18
CA ARG A 207 15.08 8.87 -24.78
C ARG A 207 16.11 8.41 -23.75
N ASP A 208 16.14 9.05 -22.59
CA ASP A 208 17.07 8.71 -21.51
C ASP A 208 16.79 7.30 -20.97
N MET A 209 15.52 6.98 -20.71
CA MET A 209 15.14 5.66 -20.23
C MET A 209 15.43 4.56 -21.28
N ARG A 210 15.18 4.82 -22.57
CA ARG A 210 15.47 3.85 -23.63
C ARG A 210 16.94 3.76 -24.00
N SER A 211 17.76 4.77 -23.66
CA SER A 211 19.22 4.64 -23.70
C SER A 211 19.71 3.64 -22.67
N LEU A 212 19.01 3.54 -21.52
CA LEU A 212 19.27 2.54 -20.52
C LEU A 212 18.73 1.18 -20.98
N ALA A 213 17.46 1.09 -21.37
CA ALA A 213 16.83 -0.15 -21.81
C ALA A 213 16.06 0.04 -23.11
N PRO A 214 16.64 -0.34 -24.26
CA PRO A 214 16.04 -0.11 -25.58
C PRO A 214 14.66 -0.75 -25.78
N LYS A 215 14.35 -1.79 -25.00
CA LYS A 215 13.10 -2.57 -25.08
C LYS A 215 11.96 -2.05 -24.20
N LEU A 216 12.13 -0.94 -23.48
CA LEU A 216 11.06 -0.37 -22.64
C LEU A 216 9.81 -0.05 -23.46
N GLY A 217 8.67 -0.60 -23.01
CA GLY A 217 7.35 -0.31 -23.54
C GLY A 217 6.73 0.97 -22.97
N THR A 218 5.63 1.41 -23.58
CA THR A 218 4.90 2.60 -23.12
C THR A 218 4.37 2.45 -21.69
N ASP A 219 3.73 1.31 -21.40
CA ASP A 219 3.12 1.04 -20.09
C ASP A 219 4.15 1.02 -18.96
N GLU A 220 5.33 0.44 -19.23
CA GLU A 220 6.44 0.40 -18.29
C GLU A 220 6.96 1.81 -18.00
N LEU A 221 7.16 2.65 -19.02
CA LEU A 221 7.58 4.04 -18.85
C LEU A 221 6.55 4.85 -18.05
N ILE A 222 5.26 4.62 -18.29
CA ILE A 222 4.17 5.22 -17.51
C ILE A 222 4.26 4.77 -16.06
N GLY A 223 4.33 3.46 -15.81
CA GLY A 223 4.44 2.90 -14.45
C GLY A 223 5.65 3.45 -13.71
N MET A 224 6.80 3.54 -14.38
CA MET A 224 8.03 4.08 -13.80
C MET A 224 7.89 5.58 -13.47
N LYS A 225 7.30 6.37 -14.36
CA LYS A 225 7.10 7.81 -14.13
C LYS A 225 6.10 8.08 -13.00
N VAL A 226 5.01 7.33 -12.94
CA VAL A 226 3.97 7.41 -11.90
C VAL A 226 4.59 7.18 -10.52
N GLN A 227 5.52 6.24 -10.41
CA GLN A 227 6.22 5.91 -9.17
C GLN A 227 7.42 6.85 -8.88
N GLY A 228 7.63 7.86 -9.72
CA GLY A 228 8.70 8.85 -9.54
C GLY A 228 10.10 8.31 -9.84
N ILE A 229 10.22 7.32 -10.72
CA ILE A 229 11.52 6.82 -11.18
C ILE A 229 12.10 7.78 -12.21
N THR A 230 13.29 8.29 -11.93
CA THR A 230 14.08 9.14 -12.82
C THR A 230 15.11 8.31 -13.59
N PRO A 231 15.56 8.78 -14.77
CA PRO A 231 16.65 8.13 -15.49
C PRO A 231 17.94 8.07 -14.66
N GLN A 232 18.18 9.10 -13.85
CA GLN A 232 19.29 9.12 -12.89
C GLN A 232 19.20 7.97 -11.89
N TYR A 233 18.05 7.76 -11.24
CA TYR A 233 17.87 6.65 -10.30
C TYR A 233 18.13 5.30 -10.97
N ALA A 234 17.54 5.08 -12.15
CA ALA A 234 17.71 3.82 -12.86
C ALA A 234 19.17 3.58 -13.30
N ASN A 235 19.88 4.64 -13.70
CA ASN A 235 21.31 4.58 -14.02
C ASN A 235 22.18 4.33 -12.78
N ASP A 236 21.88 4.98 -11.66
CA ASP A 236 22.60 4.79 -10.40
C ASP A 236 22.47 3.34 -9.91
N MET A 237 21.26 2.78 -9.94
CA MET A 237 21.00 1.40 -9.55
C MET A 237 21.74 0.40 -10.45
N ARG A 238 21.75 0.64 -11.77
CA ARG A 238 22.55 -0.15 -12.73
C ARG A 238 24.05 -0.06 -12.45
N GLY A 239 24.54 1.14 -12.13
CA GLY A 239 25.94 1.37 -11.76
C GLY A 239 26.38 0.60 -10.50
N LEU A 240 25.43 0.18 -9.67
CA LEU A 240 25.65 -0.65 -8.49
C LEU A 240 25.61 -2.16 -8.77
N GLY A 241 25.48 -2.54 -10.04
CA GLY A 241 25.46 -3.94 -10.47
C GLY A 241 24.08 -4.61 -10.36
N LEU A 242 23.02 -3.84 -10.10
CA LEU A 242 21.65 -4.36 -10.12
C LEU A 242 21.14 -4.45 -11.57
N ALA A 243 20.43 -5.53 -11.87
CA ALA A 243 19.81 -5.70 -13.18
C ALA A 243 18.79 -4.58 -13.44
N PHE A 244 18.77 -4.09 -14.68
CA PHE A 244 17.70 -3.18 -15.08
C PHE A 244 16.46 -4.00 -15.36
N ASP A 245 15.50 -3.92 -14.45
CA ASP A 245 14.18 -4.49 -14.60
C ASP A 245 13.13 -3.46 -14.14
N PRO A 246 12.14 -3.09 -14.99
CA PRO A 246 11.18 -2.03 -14.66
C PRO A 246 10.35 -2.32 -13.40
N GLU A 247 9.85 -3.56 -13.25
CA GLU A 247 9.01 -3.97 -12.13
C GLU A 247 9.79 -3.91 -10.82
N ASN A 248 11.03 -4.41 -10.84
CA ASN A 248 11.95 -4.37 -9.73
C ASN A 248 12.36 -2.95 -9.34
N LEU A 249 12.65 -2.08 -10.31
CA LEU A 249 12.93 -0.66 -10.04
C LEU A 249 11.73 0.03 -9.39
N ILE A 250 10.51 -0.29 -9.86
CA ILE A 250 9.26 0.19 -9.25
C ILE A 250 9.15 -0.31 -7.81
N GLY A 251 9.31 -1.62 -7.58
CA GLY A 251 9.28 -2.21 -6.25
C GLY A 251 10.28 -1.56 -5.31
N MET A 252 11.51 -1.34 -5.76
CA MET A 252 12.55 -0.67 -4.98
C MET A 252 12.19 0.77 -4.64
N LYS A 253 11.67 1.54 -5.61
CA LYS A 253 11.28 2.93 -5.40
C LYS A 253 10.12 3.05 -4.41
N VAL A 254 9.12 2.16 -4.52
CA VAL A 254 7.96 2.09 -3.62
C VAL A 254 8.40 1.79 -2.18
N GLN A 255 9.38 0.91 -2.00
CA GLN A 255 9.93 0.58 -0.68
C GLN A 255 10.96 1.60 -0.15
N GLY A 256 11.22 2.70 -0.89
CA GLY A 256 12.18 3.72 -0.49
C GLY A 256 13.63 3.25 -0.50
N ILE A 257 13.98 2.32 -1.39
CA ILE A 257 15.37 1.90 -1.61
C ILE A 257 16.08 2.96 -2.43
N THR A 258 17.16 3.51 -1.86
CA THR A 258 17.99 4.53 -2.50
C THR A 258 19.35 3.95 -2.89
N PRO A 259 20.05 4.56 -3.87
CA PRO A 259 21.40 4.14 -4.24
C PRO A 259 22.38 4.19 -3.06
N GLU A 260 22.20 5.14 -2.13
CA GLU A 260 23.03 5.27 -0.91
C GLU A 260 22.85 4.06 0.01
N TYR A 261 21.62 3.56 0.15
CA TYR A 261 21.34 2.36 0.94
C TYR A 261 22.08 1.14 0.37
N VAL A 262 21.98 0.92 -0.95
CA VAL A 262 22.66 -0.18 -1.63
C VAL A 262 24.18 -0.05 -1.49
N LYS A 263 24.74 1.15 -1.69
CA LYS A 263 26.18 1.42 -1.48
C LYS A 263 26.62 1.13 -0.05
N ALA A 264 25.81 1.49 0.95
CA ALA A 264 26.11 1.23 2.35
C ALA A 264 26.14 -0.28 2.64
N MET A 265 25.19 -1.05 2.09
CA MET A 265 25.19 -2.51 2.22
C MET A 265 26.40 -3.15 1.53
N GLN A 266 26.76 -2.69 0.32
CA GLN A 266 27.97 -3.13 -0.40
C GLN A 266 29.25 -2.79 0.35
N ALA A 267 29.33 -1.63 1.00
CA ALA A 267 30.47 -1.25 1.84
C ALA A 267 30.61 -2.13 3.09
N LEU A 268 29.52 -2.72 3.57
CA LEU A 268 29.52 -3.71 4.65
C LEU A 268 29.88 -5.13 4.16
N GLY A 269 30.15 -5.30 2.86
CA GLY A 269 30.52 -6.58 2.25
C GLY A 269 29.34 -7.40 1.74
N PHE A 270 28.11 -6.87 1.81
CA PHE A 270 26.91 -7.54 1.34
C PHE A 270 26.59 -7.12 -0.08
N LYS A 271 26.33 -8.07 -0.98
CA LYS A 271 25.86 -7.79 -2.35
C LYS A 271 24.44 -8.32 -2.52
N PRO A 272 23.45 -7.69 -1.88
CA PRO A 272 22.08 -8.15 -2.00
C PRO A 272 21.58 -7.94 -3.42
N ASP A 273 20.81 -8.90 -3.92
CA ASP A 273 20.03 -8.73 -5.14
C ASP A 273 18.82 -7.81 -4.91
N THR A 274 18.00 -7.63 -5.95
CA THR A 274 16.85 -6.73 -5.87
C THR A 274 15.76 -7.24 -4.92
N GLU A 275 15.47 -8.54 -4.91
CA GLU A 275 14.44 -9.12 -4.04
C GLU A 275 14.87 -9.05 -2.58
N GLU A 276 16.15 -9.35 -2.33
CA GLU A 276 16.80 -9.24 -1.03
C GLU A 276 16.78 -7.79 -0.51
N LEU A 277 17.11 -6.79 -1.34
CA LEU A 277 17.02 -5.38 -0.96
C LEU A 277 15.60 -4.98 -0.54
N ILE A 278 14.60 -5.42 -1.31
CA ILE A 278 13.19 -5.20 -1.01
C ILE A 278 12.84 -5.85 0.33
N GLY A 279 13.23 -7.11 0.55
CA GLY A 279 13.02 -7.83 1.81
C GLY A 279 13.64 -7.11 3.01
N LEU A 280 14.89 -6.65 2.87
CA LEU A 280 15.59 -5.89 3.90
C LEU A 280 14.85 -4.60 4.28
N LYS A 281 14.39 -3.82 3.28
CA LYS A 281 13.65 -2.58 3.55
C LYS A 281 12.26 -2.82 4.13
N VAL A 282 11.55 -3.85 3.67
CA VAL A 282 10.24 -4.24 4.21
C VAL A 282 10.34 -4.58 5.69
N GLN A 283 11.43 -5.24 6.11
CA GLN A 283 11.68 -5.54 7.53
C GLN A 283 12.31 -4.38 8.32
N GLY A 284 12.55 -3.23 7.69
CA GLY A 284 13.16 -2.06 8.35
C GLY A 284 14.62 -2.29 8.74
N ILE A 285 15.36 -3.06 7.96
CA ILE A 285 16.79 -3.31 8.19
C ILE A 285 17.61 -2.13 7.69
N THR A 286 18.33 -1.50 8.62
CA THR A 286 19.21 -0.36 8.34
C THR A 286 20.66 -0.81 8.23
N PRO A 287 21.53 -0.07 7.51
CA PRO A 287 22.96 -0.37 7.47
C PRO A 287 23.60 -0.33 8.87
N ASP A 288 23.08 0.51 9.78
CA ASP A 288 23.53 0.57 11.17
C ASP A 288 23.24 -0.71 11.94
N TYR A 289 22.06 -1.33 11.72
CA TYR A 289 21.73 -2.63 12.31
C TYR A 289 22.72 -3.69 11.81
N VAL A 290 22.91 -3.78 10.49
CA VAL A 290 23.85 -4.76 9.90
C VAL A 290 25.26 -4.57 10.44
N LYS A 291 25.74 -3.33 10.50
CA LYS A 291 27.05 -2.99 11.08
C LYS A 291 27.15 -3.41 12.56
N ALA A 292 26.12 -3.17 13.36
CA ALA A 292 26.09 -3.56 14.76
C ALA A 292 26.09 -5.10 14.91
N MET A 293 25.38 -5.82 14.04
CA MET A 293 25.37 -7.27 14.01
C MET A 293 26.74 -7.85 13.64
N VAL A 294 27.39 -7.34 12.59
CA VAL A 294 28.74 -7.76 12.19
C VAL A 294 29.77 -7.44 13.29
N ALA A 295 29.59 -6.34 14.03
CA ALA A 295 30.46 -5.99 15.16
C ALA A 295 30.36 -6.96 16.34
N THR A 296 29.33 -7.80 16.41
CA THR A 296 29.25 -8.89 17.41
C THR A 296 30.16 -10.08 17.06
N GLY A 297 30.79 -10.08 15.88
CA GLY A 297 31.62 -11.17 15.39
C GLY A 297 30.85 -12.22 14.56
N LEU A 298 29.52 -12.08 14.46
CA LEU A 298 28.69 -12.90 13.58
C LEU A 298 28.91 -12.52 12.11
N LYS A 299 28.78 -13.51 11.22
CA LYS A 299 28.75 -13.33 9.77
C LYS A 299 27.38 -13.76 9.22
N PRO A 300 26.30 -13.02 9.52
CA PRO A 300 25.01 -13.31 8.92
C PRO A 300 25.08 -13.04 7.41
N ASP A 301 24.36 -13.83 6.61
CA ASP A 301 24.00 -13.46 5.24
C ASP A 301 22.73 -12.57 5.22
N VAL A 302 22.23 -12.25 4.03
CA VAL A 302 21.08 -11.35 3.87
C VAL A 302 19.80 -11.98 4.44
N ASP A 303 19.55 -13.26 4.14
CA ASP A 303 18.40 -14.01 4.65
C ASP A 303 18.42 -14.12 6.17
N ASN A 304 19.60 -14.35 6.76
CA ASN A 304 19.80 -14.35 8.19
C ASN A 304 19.47 -13.00 8.81
N LEU A 305 19.91 -11.88 8.22
CA LEU A 305 19.57 -10.54 8.73
C LEU A 305 18.06 -10.31 8.73
N ILE A 306 17.36 -10.76 7.68
CA ILE A 306 15.90 -10.73 7.58
C ILE A 306 15.28 -11.56 8.71
N GLY A 307 15.70 -12.82 8.87
CA GLY A 307 15.22 -13.72 9.92
C GLY A 307 15.46 -13.16 11.32
N MET A 308 16.64 -12.64 11.59
CA MET A 308 17.00 -12.01 12.87
C MET A 308 16.09 -10.82 13.19
N LYS A 309 15.84 -9.95 12.21
CA LYS A 309 14.97 -8.78 12.41
C LYS A 309 13.52 -9.18 12.65
N VAL A 310 13.01 -10.16 11.91
CA VAL A 310 11.65 -10.72 12.07
C VAL A 310 11.46 -11.30 13.48
N GLN A 311 12.48 -11.99 14.02
CA GLN A 311 12.44 -12.57 15.36
C GLN A 311 12.79 -11.58 16.49
N GLY A 312 13.04 -10.31 16.16
CA GLY A 312 13.41 -9.30 17.15
C GLY A 312 14.77 -9.56 17.81
N ILE A 313 15.71 -10.13 17.07
CA ILE A 313 17.09 -10.32 17.52
C ILE A 313 17.84 -9.00 17.37
N THR A 314 18.35 -8.51 18.50
CA THR A 314 19.13 -7.28 18.56
C THR A 314 20.60 -7.57 18.88
N PRO A 315 21.51 -6.62 18.63
CA PRO A 315 22.91 -6.77 19.03
C PRO A 315 23.07 -7.01 20.54
N GLU A 316 22.17 -6.47 21.36
CA GLU A 316 22.14 -6.70 22.82
C GLU A 316 21.79 -8.15 23.15
N TYR A 317 20.82 -8.74 22.45
CA TYR A 317 20.52 -10.17 22.60
C TYR A 317 21.73 -11.02 22.28
N VAL A 318 22.40 -10.77 21.14
CA VAL A 318 23.61 -11.52 20.77
C VAL A 318 24.71 -11.39 21.84
N LYS A 319 24.98 -10.17 22.34
CA LYS A 319 25.96 -9.97 23.42
C LYS A 319 25.59 -10.74 24.68
N SER A 320 24.32 -10.69 25.09
CA SER A 320 23.87 -11.44 26.28
C SER A 320 24.02 -12.96 26.12
N MET A 321 23.86 -13.50 24.91
CA MET A 321 24.13 -14.90 24.61
C MET A 321 25.64 -15.20 24.70
N GLN A 322 26.49 -14.32 24.17
CA GLN A 322 27.95 -14.45 24.26
C GLN A 322 28.46 -14.39 25.71
N ASP A 323 27.89 -13.51 26.53
CA ASP A 323 28.17 -13.40 27.97
C ASP A 323 27.68 -14.64 28.73
N ALA A 324 26.60 -15.24 28.24
CA ALA A 324 26.16 -16.55 28.65
C ALA A 324 27.04 -17.72 28.10
N GLY A 325 28.21 -17.44 27.53
CA GLY A 325 29.15 -18.47 27.10
C GLY A 325 28.85 -19.06 25.71
N PHE A 326 27.81 -18.60 25.03
CA PHE A 326 27.43 -18.99 23.68
C PHE A 326 28.16 -18.14 22.63
N LYS A 327 29.49 -18.19 22.60
CA LYS A 327 30.33 -17.30 21.77
C LYS A 327 30.49 -17.75 20.31
N ASN A 328 30.30 -19.03 20.03
CA ASN A 328 30.50 -19.64 18.72
C ASN A 328 29.20 -20.26 18.19
N VAL A 329 28.07 -19.61 18.46
CA VAL A 329 26.77 -20.08 18.00
C VAL A 329 26.50 -19.50 16.62
N ASP A 330 26.05 -20.38 15.71
CA ASP A 330 25.65 -19.99 14.37
C ASP A 330 24.38 -19.12 14.38
N VAL A 331 24.21 -18.32 13.34
CA VAL A 331 23.09 -17.37 13.28
C VAL A 331 21.75 -18.10 13.30
N ASP A 332 21.65 -19.23 12.59
CA ASP A 332 20.46 -20.08 12.58
C ASP A 332 20.10 -20.63 13.96
N GLU A 333 21.11 -21.03 14.75
CA GLU A 333 20.89 -21.51 16.12
C GLU A 333 20.39 -20.37 17.03
N LEU A 334 20.90 -19.14 16.88
CA LEU A 334 20.41 -17.97 17.61
C LEU A 334 18.96 -17.64 17.24
N ILE A 335 18.62 -17.73 15.95
CA ILE A 335 17.25 -17.56 15.45
C ILE A 335 16.34 -18.62 16.06
N GLY A 336 16.73 -19.90 15.98
CA GLY A 336 15.98 -21.01 16.57
C GLY A 336 15.78 -20.86 18.07
N ALA A 337 16.83 -20.50 18.80
CA ALA A 337 16.77 -20.23 20.23
C ALA A 337 15.77 -19.11 20.55
N LYS A 338 15.81 -17.99 19.81
CA LYS A 338 14.87 -16.89 19.99
C LYS A 338 13.42 -17.27 19.69
N VAL A 339 13.17 -18.03 18.62
CA VAL A 339 11.85 -18.55 18.23
C VAL A 339 11.27 -19.44 19.33
N GLN A 340 12.12 -20.27 19.94
CA GLN A 340 11.74 -21.14 21.06
C GLN A 340 11.66 -20.36 22.39
N GLY A 341 11.97 -19.07 22.38
CA GLY A 341 11.94 -18.16 23.51
C GLY A 341 13.03 -18.44 24.54
N ILE A 342 14.17 -18.95 24.11
CA ILE A 342 15.39 -19.00 24.91
C ILE A 342 15.90 -17.58 25.03
N THR A 343 15.57 -16.96 26.16
CA THR A 343 16.01 -15.61 26.51
C THR A 343 17.15 -15.67 27.54
N PRO A 344 17.90 -14.57 27.72
CA PRO A 344 18.94 -14.52 28.74
C PRO A 344 18.40 -14.86 30.13
N GLU A 345 17.17 -14.45 30.44
CA GLU A 345 16.50 -14.75 31.72
C GLU A 345 16.24 -16.24 31.88
N PHE A 346 15.86 -16.94 30.81
CA PHE A 346 15.69 -18.40 30.83
C PHE A 346 17.02 -19.11 31.07
N ILE A 347 18.11 -18.65 30.43
CA ILE A 347 19.45 -19.21 30.63
C ILE A 347 19.91 -19.03 32.08
N GLU A 348 19.68 -17.84 32.65
CA GLU A 348 19.97 -17.60 34.07
C GLU A 348 19.13 -18.49 35.00
N LYS A 349 17.85 -18.68 34.70
CA LYS A 349 16.99 -19.59 35.45
C LYS A 349 17.51 -21.03 35.40
N ALA A 350 17.87 -21.52 34.21
CA ALA A 350 18.46 -22.85 34.04
C ALA A 350 19.76 -22.99 34.86
N ARG A 351 20.63 -21.99 34.86
CA ARG A 351 21.86 -21.98 35.68
C ARG A 351 21.56 -22.02 37.17
N LYS A 352 20.57 -21.26 37.65
CA LYS A 352 20.15 -21.26 39.07
C LYS A 352 19.64 -22.64 39.51
N HIS A 353 19.01 -23.39 38.60
CA HIS A 353 18.59 -24.78 38.84
C HIS A 353 19.71 -25.83 38.68
N GLY A 354 20.96 -25.39 38.50
CA GLY A 354 22.13 -26.28 38.44
C GLY A 354 22.49 -26.76 37.04
N PHE A 355 21.75 -26.36 36.01
CA PHE A 355 22.07 -26.69 34.63
C PHE A 355 23.15 -25.75 34.08
N GLN A 356 24.41 -26.17 34.22
CA GLN A 356 25.58 -25.46 33.67
C GLN A 356 26.05 -26.15 32.38
N ASN A 357 26.63 -25.38 31.45
CA ASN A 357 27.21 -25.89 30.19
C ASN A 357 26.25 -26.64 29.26
N LEU A 358 24.99 -26.21 29.19
CA LEU A 358 24.04 -26.74 28.21
C LEU A 358 24.23 -26.08 26.84
N THR A 359 24.05 -26.86 25.78
CA THR A 359 23.91 -26.35 24.41
C THR A 359 22.55 -25.68 24.23
N LEU A 360 22.40 -24.84 23.21
CA LEU A 360 21.11 -24.21 22.89
C LEU A 360 20.01 -25.25 22.69
N ASP A 361 20.29 -26.33 21.95
CA ASP A 361 19.33 -27.42 21.73
C ASP A 361 18.83 -28.05 23.04
N LYS A 362 19.72 -28.19 24.03
CA LYS A 362 19.34 -28.75 25.33
C LYS A 362 18.49 -27.77 26.15
N LEU A 363 18.79 -26.48 26.08
CA LEU A 363 17.96 -25.44 26.70
C LEU A 363 16.57 -25.41 26.07
N THR A 364 16.50 -25.55 24.75
CA THR A 364 15.26 -25.73 24.00
C THR A 364 14.50 -26.96 24.46
N ALA A 365 15.15 -28.12 24.55
CA ALA A 365 14.52 -29.34 24.99
C ALA A 365 13.97 -29.22 26.42
N LEU A 366 14.71 -28.59 27.34
CA LEU A 366 14.23 -28.33 28.71
C LEU A 366 12.98 -27.45 28.74
N LYS A 367 12.96 -26.42 27.89
CA LYS A 367 11.81 -25.53 27.79
C LYS A 367 10.60 -26.22 27.18
N GLN A 368 10.78 -27.00 26.11
CA GLN A 368 9.71 -27.76 25.48
C GLN A 368 9.16 -28.85 26.39
N ALA A 369 10.03 -29.50 27.19
CA ALA A 369 9.64 -30.49 28.17
C ALA A 369 8.95 -29.88 29.41
N GLY A 370 8.83 -28.55 29.50
CA GLY A 370 8.19 -27.86 30.63
C GLY A 370 8.94 -28.03 31.95
N VAL A 371 10.23 -28.38 31.90
CA VAL A 371 11.05 -28.60 33.09
C VAL A 371 11.37 -27.27 33.79
N LEU A 372 11.38 -26.16 33.03
CA LEU A 372 11.71 -24.81 33.50
C LEU A 372 10.81 -23.73 32.92
#